data_AF-A0A660SMA5-F1
#
_entry.id   AF-A0A660SMA5-F1
#
_cell.length_a   1.000
_cell.length_b   1.000
_cell.length_c   1.000
_cell.angle_alpha   90.00
_cell.angle_beta   90.00
_cell.angle_gamma   90.00
#
_symmetry.space_group_name_H-M   'P 1'
#
loop_
_entity.id
_entity.type
_entity.pdbx_description
1 polymer ?
#
loop_
_entity_poly.entity_id
_entity_poly.type
_entity_poly.pdbx_seq_one_letter_code
_entity_poly.pdbx_strand_id
1 'polypeptide(L)'
;MENLELLVNKYLNRKPDYIIHLGDIDSPFMIPILGKLNVEGLLIKGNNDGDTDYLGVKCFENNIKFVCPPYHLDLEGKKFLLT
;
A
#
# COMPACT_ATOMS: atom_id res chain seq x y z
N MET A 1 -8.81 -10.40 -5.70
CA MET A 1 -9.55 -9.70 -4.60
C MET A 1 -9.63 -10.55 -3.34
N GLU A 2 -10.14 -11.80 -3.39
CA GLU A 2 -10.31 -12.69 -2.22
C GLU A 2 -9.07 -12.83 -1.32
N ASN A 3 -7.88 -13.08 -1.89
CA ASN A 3 -6.65 -13.22 -1.11
C ASN A 3 -6.27 -11.96 -0.32
N LEU A 4 -6.52 -10.78 -0.88
CA LEU A 4 -6.23 -9.52 -0.20
C LEU A 4 -7.18 -9.31 0.98
N GLU A 5 -8.46 -9.63 0.80
CA GLU A 5 -9.43 -9.56 1.90
C GLU A 5 -9.09 -10.54 3.02
N LEU A 6 -8.72 -11.78 2.68
CA LEU A 6 -8.28 -12.78 3.66
C LEU A 6 -7.04 -12.29 4.44
N LEU A 7 -6.07 -11.70 3.75
CA LEU A 7 -4.88 -11.12 4.38
C LEU A 7 -5.29 -9.99 5.33
N VAL A 8 -6.05 -9.00 4.86
CA VAL A 8 -6.48 -7.86 5.68
C VAL A 8 -7.24 -8.33 6.92
N ASN A 9 -8.21 -9.23 6.75
CA ASN A 9 -8.99 -9.78 7.86
C ASN A 9 -8.12 -10.49 8.90
N LYS A 10 -7.07 -11.19 8.47
CA LYS A 10 -6.10 -11.84 9.37
C LYS A 10 -5.29 -10.84 10.19
N TYR A 11 -5.02 -9.65 9.65
CA TYR A 11 -4.18 -8.63 10.29
C TYR A 11 -4.94 -7.54 11.03
N LEU A 12 -6.27 -7.42 10.89
CA LEU A 12 -7.10 -6.51 11.69
C LEU A 12 -6.88 -6.68 13.21
N ASN A 13 -6.78 -7.93 13.68
CA ASN A 13 -6.54 -8.22 15.09
C ASN A 13 -5.07 -8.08 15.51
N ARG A 14 -4.14 -8.05 14.54
CA ARG A 14 -2.70 -7.89 14.80
C ARG A 14 -2.28 -6.43 14.89
N LYS A 15 -3.11 -5.50 14.41
CA LYS A 15 -2.89 -4.05 14.48
C LYS A 15 -1.49 -3.65 14.01
N PRO A 16 -1.16 -3.88 12.72
CA PRO A 16 0.11 -3.42 12.19
C PRO A 16 0.22 -1.90 12.33
N ASP A 17 1.40 -1.38 12.66
CA ASP A 17 1.62 0.07 12.81
C ASP A 17 1.84 0.78 11.47
N TYR A 18 2.26 0.04 10.43
CA TYR A 18 2.57 0.57 9.10
C TYR A 18 2.38 -0.48 8.00
N ILE A 19 2.02 -0.06 6.79
CA ILE A 19 1.87 -0.94 5.60
C ILE A 19 2.88 -0.55 4.52
N ILE A 20 3.55 -1.55 3.94
CA ILE A 20 4.37 -1.37 2.73
C ILE A 20 3.87 -2.37 1.68
N HIS A 21 3.33 -1.88 0.56
CA HIS A 21 2.94 -2.69 -0.60
C HIS A 21 3.94 -2.49 -1.74
N LEU A 22 4.53 -3.57 -2.24
CA LEU A 22 5.63 -3.57 -3.20
C LEU A 22 5.16 -3.47 -4.68
N GLY A 23 4.06 -2.76 -4.92
CA GLY A 23 3.49 -2.57 -6.27
C GLY A 23 2.65 -3.73 -6.78
N ASP A 24 2.25 -3.62 -8.05
CA ASP A 24 1.39 -4.57 -8.76
C ASP A 24 0.07 -4.83 -8.02
N ILE A 25 -0.54 -3.74 -7.55
CA ILE A 25 -1.90 -3.77 -7.02
C ILE A 25 -2.93 -3.85 -8.17
N ASP A 26 -2.50 -3.47 -9.39
CA ASP A 26 -3.19 -3.57 -10.70
C ASP A 26 -4.46 -2.70 -10.79
N SER A 27 -5.30 -2.70 -9.75
CA SER A 27 -6.58 -2.01 -9.71
C SER A 27 -6.71 -1.07 -8.50
N PRO A 28 -7.10 0.21 -8.71
CA PRO A 28 -7.37 1.17 -7.63
C PRO A 28 -8.45 0.71 -6.63
N PHE A 29 -9.35 -0.20 -7.03
CA PHE A 29 -10.40 -0.75 -6.16
C PHE A 29 -9.88 -1.67 -5.06
N MET A 30 -8.61 -2.08 -5.15
CA MET A 30 -7.95 -2.90 -4.11
C MET A 30 -7.48 -2.05 -2.93
N ILE A 31 -7.26 -0.74 -3.12
CA ILE A 31 -6.74 0.15 -2.08
C ILE A 31 -7.69 0.31 -0.88
N PRO A 32 -9.02 0.49 -1.06
CA PRO A 32 -9.95 0.52 0.07
C PRO A 32 -9.92 -0.75 0.92
N ILE A 33 -9.53 -1.90 0.35
CA ILE A 33 -9.40 -3.15 1.11
C ILE A 33 -8.20 -3.04 2.06
N LEU A 34 -7.04 -2.56 1.58
CA LEU A 34 -5.88 -2.26 2.43
C LEU A 34 -6.20 -1.20 3.48
N GLY A 35 -6.95 -0.15 3.10
CA GLY A 35 -7.37 0.94 3.98
C GLY A 35 -8.18 0.49 5.21
N LYS A 36 -8.81 -0.70 5.18
CA LYS A 36 -9.51 -1.28 6.35
C LYS A 36 -8.60 -1.47 7.57
N LEU A 37 -7.28 -1.59 7.38
CA LEU A 37 -6.31 -1.69 8.49
C LEU A 37 -6.17 -0.36 9.26
N ASN A 38 -6.62 0.76 8.70
CA ASN A 38 -6.68 2.09 9.33
C ASN A 38 -5.34 2.55 9.94
N VAL A 39 -4.25 2.33 9.21
CA VAL A 39 -2.90 2.79 9.55
C VAL A 39 -2.23 3.44 8.36
N GLU A 40 -1.18 4.22 8.62
CA GLU A 40 -0.38 4.80 7.55
C GLU A 40 0.28 3.71 6.71
N GLY A 41 0.49 4.00 5.44
CA GLY A 41 1.21 3.08 4.57
C GLY A 41 1.87 3.72 3.37
N LEU A 42 2.50 2.87 2.59
CA LEU A 42 3.16 3.20 1.35
C LEU A 42 2.90 2.10 0.32
N LEU A 43 2.59 2.53 -0.90
CA LEU A 43 2.52 1.68 -2.07
C LEU A 43 3.53 2.21 -3.10
N ILE A 44 4.48 1.35 -3.48
CA ILE A 44 5.40 1.64 -4.58
C ILE A 44 4.75 1.23 -5.90
N LYS A 45 4.95 2.02 -6.95
CA LYS A 45 4.42 1.73 -8.28
C LYS A 45 5.13 0.50 -8.87
N GLY A 46 4.36 -0.55 -9.16
CA GLY A 46 4.77 -1.70 -9.95
C GLY A 46 4.70 -1.44 -11.45
N ASN A 47 5.25 -2.35 -12.24
CA ASN A 47 5.27 -2.23 -13.69
C ASN A 47 3.90 -2.54 -14.34
N ASN A 48 2.99 -3.20 -13.62
CA ASN A 48 1.64 -3.50 -14.09
C ASN A 48 0.60 -2.49 -13.60
N ASP A 49 0.97 -1.54 -12.75
CA ASP A 49 0.05 -0.53 -12.23
C ASP A 49 -0.29 0.51 -13.32
N GLY A 50 -1.48 0.37 -13.91
CA GLY A 50 -1.95 1.17 -15.04
C GLY A 50 -2.46 2.56 -14.65
N ASP A 51 -3.68 2.63 -14.09
CA ASP A 51 -4.39 3.88 -13.77
C ASP A 51 -3.77 4.59 -12.55
N THR A 52 -2.54 5.08 -12.72
CA THR A 52 -1.70 5.59 -11.63
C THR A 52 -2.26 6.85 -10.98
N ASP A 53 -2.96 7.69 -11.74
CA ASP A 53 -3.54 8.92 -11.22
C ASP A 53 -4.70 8.59 -10.28
N TYR A 54 -5.62 7.72 -10.72
CA TYR A 54 -6.72 7.28 -9.86
C TYR A 54 -6.23 6.41 -8.71
N LEU A 55 -5.19 5.59 -8.93
CA LEU A 55 -4.54 4.82 -7.88
C LEU A 55 -3.96 5.73 -6.79
N GLY A 56 -3.29 6.81 -7.18
CA GLY A 56 -2.76 7.82 -6.27
C GLY A 56 -3.86 8.49 -5.44
N VAL A 57 -4.99 8.84 -6.07
CA VAL A 57 -6.18 9.38 -5.36
C VAL A 57 -6.70 8.37 -4.34
N LYS A 58 -6.88 7.10 -4.73
CA LYS A 58 -7.36 6.06 -3.80
C LYS A 58 -6.38 5.81 -2.66
N CYS A 59 -5.08 5.87 -2.92
CA CYS A 59 -4.05 5.77 -1.88
C CYS A 59 -4.17 6.93 -0.88
N PHE A 60 -4.27 8.17 -1.37
CA PHE A 60 -4.43 9.35 -0.52
C PHE A 60 -5.70 9.28 0.35
N GLU A 61 -6.84 8.89 -0.22
CA GLU A 61 -8.09 8.71 0.53
C GLU A 61 -8.01 7.67 1.65
N ASN A 62 -7.02 6.76 1.59
CA ASN A 62 -6.85 5.64 2.54
C ASN A 62 -5.55 5.75 3.36
N ASN A 63 -4.95 6.94 3.50
CA ASN A 63 -3.70 7.18 4.24
C ASN A 63 -2.49 6.37 3.76
N ILE A 64 -2.46 6.04 2.47
CA ILE A 64 -1.36 5.32 1.82
C ILE A 64 -0.63 6.30 0.89
N LYS A 65 0.69 6.40 1.00
CA LYS A 65 1.52 7.18 0.07
C LYS A 65 1.78 6.37 -1.19
N PHE A 66 1.47 6.93 -2.36
CA PHE A 66 1.84 6.33 -3.64
C PHE A 66 3.16 6.91 -4.15
N VAL A 67 4.16 6.07 -4.41
CA VAL A 67 5.53 6.50 -4.76
C VAL A 67 6.07 5.72 -5.97
N CYS A 68 7.03 6.29 -6.70
CA CYS A 68 7.70 5.58 -7.79
C CYS A 68 9.03 4.95 -7.31
N PRO A 69 9.42 3.77 -7.85
CA PRO A 69 10.74 3.20 -7.61
C PRO A 69 11.85 3.97 -8.35
N PRO A 70 13.09 3.97 -7.83
CA PRO A 70 13.46 3.50 -6.49
C PRO A 70 13.04 4.50 -5.41
N TYR A 71 12.57 3.99 -4.27
CA TYR A 71 12.15 4.83 -3.14
C TYR A 71 12.95 4.49 -1.87
N HIS A 72 13.51 5.53 -1.24
CA HIS A 72 14.19 5.41 0.05
C HIS A 72 13.19 5.71 1.17
N LEU A 73 12.92 4.71 2.01
CA LEU A 73 12.09 4.86 3.20
C LEU A 73 12.96 4.84 4.44
N ASP A 74 12.85 5.88 5.27
CA ASP A 74 13.33 5.86 6.66
C ASP A 74 12.11 5.64 7.57
N LEU A 75 12.09 4.51 8.28
CA LEU A 75 11.02 4.11 9.17
C LEU A 75 11.63 3.62 10.47
N GLU A 76 11.34 4.31 11.57
CA GLU A 76 11.86 4.02 12.91
C GLU A 76 13.41 3.93 12.95
N GLY A 77 14.09 4.80 12.20
CA GLY A 77 15.56 4.83 12.11
C GLY A 77 16.16 3.68 11.29
N LYS A 78 15.32 2.85 10.65
CA LYS A 78 15.74 1.82 9.70
C LYS A 78 15.55 2.35 8.28
N LYS A 79 16.53 2.09 7.42
CA LYS A 79 16.52 2.52 6.02
C LYS A 79 16.20 1.34 5.12
N PHE A 80 15.22 1.53 4.25
CA PHE A 80 14.78 0.56 3.25
C PHE A 80 14.96 1.17 1.86
N LEU A 81 15.47 0.36 0.93
CA LEU A 81 15.41 0.65 -0.49
C LEU A 81 14.29 -0.19 -1.08
N LEU A 82 13.26 0.47 -1.59
CA LEU A 82 12.13 -0.17 -2.25
C LEU A 82 12.29 0.02 -3.77
N THR A 83 12.13 -1.06 -4.53
CA THR A 83 12.39 -1.12 -5.98
C THR A 83 11.23 -1.75 -6.71
#